data_AF-A0A0G1B8J4-F1
#
_entry.id   AF-A0A0G1B8J4-F1
#
_cell.length_a   1.000
_cell.length_b   1.000
_cell.length_c   1.000
_cell.angle_alpha   90.00
_cell.angle_beta   90.00
_cell.angle_gamma   90.00
#
_symmetry.space_group_name_H-M   'P 1'
#
loop_
_entity.id
_entity.type
_entity.pdbx_description
1 polymer ?
#
loop_
_entity_poly.entity_id
_entity_poly.type
_entity_poly.pdbx_seq_one_letter_code
_entity_poly.pdbx_strand_id
1 'polypeptide(L)'
;MLGTLFSLYIKAIVLVLDLGWIWMPFFLAVAFFESWMYYIRRRYWRNLKWIILEVKPPKEVDHTPKNMELIFAGLWGSFGTVGNKLEKYIKGFMQDYFSFEIVGFNGEVHFYLRVLEKFRDLVEAQFYSQFPRAEIREVPDYVYSVPATIPDKNWNLWGCLLSLAKSDVYPIRMHGDFMDEGERPYLDPLSSVVEIMGKLKPSEQVWIQMLFRPIKDDWTKRSDKEIDKLMERKVDPKTKDTISSRSLLSLSPSTKEAVEGISKKGDKKGFQTKIQWAYIGRKEIFTMANVSAVMGAFNQYSNLNANSLVPDKKTMTRANYLFAKVRKAYKQRILMRLLRQRSFWEKGYVFNIEELATFYHMPTAMVSAPSVSFVEAIKGGPPGELPLE
;
A
#
# COMPACT_ATOMS: atom_id res chain seq x y z
N MET A 1 -25.93 -16.31 -51.10
CA MET A 1 -26.13 -15.74 -49.74
C MET A 1 -24.82 -15.31 -49.05
N LEU A 2 -23.76 -16.13 -49.01
CA LEU A 2 -22.48 -15.73 -48.38
C LEU A 2 -21.77 -14.57 -49.11
N GLY A 3 -21.73 -14.55 -50.46
CA GLY A 3 -21.06 -13.50 -51.22
C GLY A 3 -21.73 -12.12 -51.12
N THR A 4 -23.06 -12.09 -50.98
CA THR A 4 -23.84 -10.86 -50.79
C THR A 4 -23.65 -10.26 -49.40
N LEU A 5 -23.57 -11.10 -48.37
CA LEU A 5 -23.21 -10.68 -47.01
C LEU A 5 -21.79 -10.11 -46.97
N PHE A 6 -20.82 -10.80 -47.58
CA PHE A 6 -19.44 -10.33 -47.62
C PHE A 6 -19.28 -8.97 -48.32
N SER A 7 -19.98 -8.77 -49.46
CA SER A 7 -20.02 -7.48 -50.15
C SER A 7 -20.64 -6.37 -49.29
N LEU A 8 -21.70 -6.66 -48.53
CA LEU A 8 -22.33 -5.71 -47.61
C LEU A 8 -21.37 -5.30 -46.49
N TYR A 9 -20.61 -6.25 -45.93
CA TYR A 9 -19.59 -5.95 -44.92
C TYR A 9 -18.48 -5.04 -45.45
N ILE A 10 -17.98 -5.29 -46.67
CA ILE A 10 -16.97 -4.42 -47.30
C ILE A 10 -17.52 -3.01 -47.49
N LYS A 11 -18.75 -2.87 -48.00
CA LYS A 11 -19.39 -1.55 -48.18
C LYS A 11 -19.59 -0.82 -46.86
N ALA A 12 -19.95 -1.53 -45.79
CA ALA A 12 -20.06 -0.95 -44.45
C ALA A 12 -18.71 -0.46 -43.91
N ILE A 13 -17.64 -1.23 -44.11
CA ILE A 13 -16.28 -0.83 -43.69
C ILE A 13 -15.81 0.40 -44.48
N VAL A 14 -16.01 0.41 -45.81
CA VAL A 14 -15.67 1.56 -46.67
C VAL A 14 -16.43 2.80 -46.22
N LEU A 15 -17.74 2.70 -45.95
CA LEU A 15 -18.54 3.81 -45.44
C LEU A 15 -18.01 4.34 -44.09
N VAL A 16 -17.60 3.46 -43.18
CA VAL A 16 -17.02 3.86 -41.89
C VAL A 16 -15.68 4.59 -42.08
N LEU A 17 -14.85 4.14 -43.02
CA LEU A 17 -13.57 4.78 -43.35
C LEU A 17 -13.76 6.11 -44.08
N ASP A 18 -14.74 6.21 -44.97
CA ASP A 18 -15.10 7.46 -45.67
C ASP A 18 -15.65 8.51 -44.71
N LEU A 19 -16.41 8.08 -43.68
CA LEU A 19 -16.80 8.93 -42.55
C LEU A 19 -15.66 9.16 -41.54
N GLY A 20 -14.46 8.68 -41.86
CA GLY A 20 -13.22 8.82 -41.08
C GLY A 20 -12.96 10.25 -40.64
N TRP A 21 -13.17 11.23 -41.52
CA TRP A 21 -12.94 12.64 -41.21
C TRP A 21 -13.80 13.19 -40.05
N ILE A 22 -14.89 12.52 -39.68
CA ILE A 22 -15.75 12.90 -38.52
C ILE A 22 -15.19 12.33 -37.22
N TRP A 23 -14.89 11.02 -37.18
CA TRP A 23 -14.50 10.34 -35.94
C TRP A 23 -12.98 10.31 -35.72
N MET A 24 -12.16 10.35 -36.78
CA MET A 24 -10.69 10.35 -36.69
C MET A 24 -10.15 11.55 -35.93
N PRO A 25 -10.60 12.81 -36.14
CA PRO A 25 -10.09 13.93 -35.36
C PRO A 25 -10.35 13.77 -33.86
N PHE A 26 -11.53 13.26 -33.48
CA PHE A 26 -11.85 12.98 -32.08
C PHE A 26 -10.96 11.87 -31.50
N PHE A 27 -10.83 10.75 -32.22
CA PHE A 27 -9.96 9.65 -31.82
C PHE A 27 -8.50 10.09 -31.68
N LEU A 28 -7.97 10.83 -32.65
CA LEU A 28 -6.61 11.37 -32.64
C LEU A 28 -6.42 12.39 -31.51
N ALA A 29 -7.41 13.22 -31.21
CA ALA A 29 -7.34 14.16 -30.09
C ALA A 29 -7.26 13.44 -28.74
N VAL A 30 -8.07 12.39 -28.53
CA VAL A 30 -8.02 11.55 -27.32
C VAL A 30 -6.69 10.82 -27.23
N ALA A 31 -6.23 10.19 -28.31
CA ALA A 31 -4.97 9.47 -28.36
C ALA A 31 -3.76 10.40 -28.12
N PHE A 32 -3.78 11.61 -28.70
CA PHE A 32 -2.79 12.65 -28.46
C PHE A 32 -2.80 13.08 -26.99
N PHE A 33 -3.97 13.37 -26.42
CA PHE A 33 -4.08 13.82 -25.04
C PHE A 33 -3.59 12.76 -24.04
N GLU A 34 -3.98 11.49 -24.21
CA GLU A 34 -3.50 10.39 -23.37
C GLU A 34 -1.98 10.20 -23.50
N SER A 35 -1.45 10.26 -24.73
CA SER A 35 -0.01 10.14 -24.99
C SER A 35 0.78 11.32 -24.41
N TRP A 36 0.26 12.54 -24.56
CA TRP A 36 0.81 13.76 -23.98
C TRP A 36 0.86 13.68 -22.47
N MET A 37 -0.28 13.33 -21.83
CA MET A 37 -0.39 13.16 -20.39
C MET A 37 0.57 12.08 -19.87
N TYR A 38 0.71 10.97 -20.59
CA TYR A 38 1.67 9.93 -20.27
C TYR A 38 3.12 10.45 -20.35
N TYR A 39 3.46 11.15 -21.42
CA TYR A 39 4.80 11.71 -21.64
C TYR A 39 5.20 12.70 -20.53
N ILE A 40 4.36 13.72 -20.27
CA ILE A 40 4.69 14.76 -19.29
C ILE A 40 4.79 14.20 -17.86
N ARG A 41 3.88 13.29 -17.48
CA ARG A 41 3.91 12.64 -16.16
C ARG A 41 5.13 11.76 -16.02
N ARG A 42 5.49 11.01 -17.06
CA ARG A 42 6.69 10.15 -17.06
C ARG A 42 7.96 10.99 -16.99
N ARG A 43 8.00 12.15 -17.65
CA ARG A 43 9.09 13.12 -17.54
C ARG A 43 9.23 13.65 -16.12
N TYR A 44 8.12 14.08 -15.49
CA TYR A 44 8.10 14.50 -14.09
C TYR A 44 8.62 13.37 -13.17
N TRP A 45 8.04 12.18 -13.29
CA TRP A 45 8.37 11.02 -12.44
C TRP A 45 9.84 10.61 -12.52
N ARG A 46 10.47 10.69 -13.70
CA ARG A 46 11.89 10.37 -13.90
C ARG A 46 12.83 11.38 -13.25
N ASN A 47 12.38 12.62 -13.04
CA ASN A 47 13.17 13.69 -12.45
C ASN A 47 13.06 13.74 -10.92
N LEU A 48 12.22 12.89 -10.32
CA LEU A 48 12.10 12.77 -8.87
C LEU A 48 13.39 12.16 -8.29
N LYS A 49 14.02 12.87 -7.36
CA LYS A 49 15.16 12.39 -6.59
C LYS A 49 14.67 11.66 -5.35
N TRP A 50 14.99 10.37 -5.30
CA TRP A 50 14.57 9.47 -4.23
C TRP A 50 15.75 9.12 -3.35
N ILE A 51 15.51 9.07 -2.05
CA ILE A 51 16.44 8.56 -1.04
C ILE A 51 15.79 7.40 -0.28
N ILE A 52 16.61 6.51 0.26
CA ILE A 52 16.17 5.40 1.12
C ILE A 52 16.73 5.65 2.52
N LEU A 53 15.84 5.69 3.49
CA LEU A 53 16.17 5.80 4.91
C LEU A 53 15.88 4.47 5.57
N GLU A 54 16.83 3.90 6.29
CA GLU A 54 16.60 2.81 7.23
C GLU A 54 16.25 3.41 8.58
N VAL A 55 15.18 2.91 9.20
CA VAL A 55 14.77 3.31 10.55
C VAL A 55 14.96 2.13 11.48
N LYS A 56 15.85 2.29 12.46
CA LYS A 56 16.05 1.30 13.51
C LYS A 56 15.26 1.69 14.75
N PRO A 57 14.34 0.84 15.22
CA PRO A 57 13.58 1.11 16.43
C PRO A 57 14.50 1.07 17.67
N PRO A 58 14.21 1.87 18.71
CA PRO A 58 14.89 1.72 19.99
C PRO A 58 14.50 0.40 20.67
N LYS A 59 15.31 -0.10 21.60
CA LYS A 59 15.02 -1.37 22.31
C LYS A 59 13.82 -1.27 23.24
N GLU A 60 13.55 -0.08 23.77
CA GLU A 60 12.41 0.22 24.63
C GLU A 60 11.39 1.03 23.82
N VAL A 61 10.48 0.32 23.14
CA VAL A 61 9.32 0.93 22.49
C VAL A 61 8.09 0.55 23.32
N ASP A 62 7.65 1.48 24.17
CA ASP A 62 6.37 1.42 24.88
C ASP A 62 5.20 1.89 23.99
N HIS A 63 5.48 2.23 22.73
CA HIS A 63 4.56 2.94 21.86
C HIS A 63 3.80 2.01 20.92
N THR A 64 2.48 2.18 20.91
CA THR A 64 1.53 1.44 20.07
C THR A 64 1.44 2.05 18.66
N PRO A 65 0.78 1.37 17.69
CA PRO A 65 0.53 1.92 16.35
C PRO A 65 -0.11 3.30 16.33
N LYS A 66 -0.76 3.72 17.43
CA LYS A 66 -1.31 5.07 17.59
C LYS A 66 -0.28 6.19 17.33
N ASN A 67 0.99 6.00 17.71
CA ASN A 67 2.04 6.99 17.42
C ASN A 67 2.30 7.13 15.90
N MET A 68 2.18 6.04 15.15
CA MET A 68 2.30 6.09 13.70
C MET A 68 1.15 6.85 13.04
N GLU A 69 -0.05 6.85 13.62
CA GLU A 69 -1.14 7.69 13.11
C GLU A 69 -0.76 9.17 13.08
N LEU A 70 -0.05 9.64 14.11
CA LEU A 70 0.43 11.01 14.20
C LEU A 70 1.48 11.31 13.11
N ILE A 71 2.39 10.36 12.85
CA ILE A 71 3.33 10.46 11.74
C ILE A 71 2.59 10.57 10.40
N PHE A 72 1.64 9.67 10.12
CA PHE A 72 0.88 9.71 8.88
C PHE A 72 0.03 10.99 8.75
N ALA A 73 -0.53 11.49 9.86
CA ALA A 73 -1.21 12.77 9.89
C ALA A 73 -0.28 13.93 9.53
N GLY A 74 0.94 13.96 10.07
CA GLY A 74 1.97 14.95 9.71
C GLY A 74 2.41 14.86 8.24
N LEU A 75 2.57 13.63 7.72
CA LEU A 75 2.91 13.40 6.30
C LEU A 75 1.79 13.84 5.35
N TRP A 76 0.54 13.93 5.81
CA TRP A 76 -0.54 14.50 5.01
C TRP A 76 -0.27 15.96 4.65
N GLY A 77 0.58 16.67 5.39
CA GLY A 77 1.08 18.02 5.04
C GLY A 77 1.85 18.10 3.72
N SER A 78 2.28 16.97 3.14
CA SER A 78 2.84 16.90 1.78
C SER A 78 1.79 17.01 0.66
N PHE A 79 0.51 17.10 1.02
CA PHE A 79 -0.58 17.30 0.08
C PHE A 79 -0.45 18.64 -0.66
N GLY A 80 -0.78 18.65 -1.95
CA GLY A 80 -0.79 19.88 -2.75
C GLY A 80 0.35 20.00 -3.74
N THR A 81 1.06 18.91 -4.08
CA THR A 81 2.04 18.90 -5.18
C THR A 81 1.43 19.39 -6.51
N VAL A 82 0.13 19.18 -6.69
CA VAL A 82 -0.62 19.65 -7.87
C VAL A 82 -1.55 20.78 -7.44
N GLY A 83 -1.11 22.03 -7.58
CA GLY A 83 -1.91 23.21 -7.22
C GLY A 83 -2.82 23.66 -8.36
N ASN A 84 -2.32 23.68 -9.61
CA ASN A 84 -3.00 24.33 -10.73
C ASN A 84 -3.18 23.45 -11.98
N LYS A 85 -4.16 23.81 -12.84
CA LYS A 85 -4.40 23.14 -14.13
C LYS A 85 -3.17 23.13 -15.04
N LEU A 86 -2.37 24.20 -15.02
CA LEU A 86 -1.12 24.31 -15.77
C LEU A 86 -0.08 23.28 -15.28
N GLU A 87 0.07 23.11 -13.97
CA GLU A 87 0.98 22.12 -13.39
C GLU A 87 0.56 20.71 -13.75
N LYS A 88 -0.74 20.44 -13.74
CA LYS A 88 -1.31 19.14 -14.08
C LYS A 88 -1.17 18.78 -15.56
N TYR A 89 -1.58 19.66 -16.47
CA TYR A 89 -1.74 19.35 -17.90
C TYR A 89 -0.56 19.79 -18.78
N ILE A 90 0.34 20.66 -18.27
CA ILE A 90 1.52 21.12 -19.01
C ILE A 90 2.80 20.60 -18.35
N LYS A 91 2.96 20.79 -17.03
CA LYS A 91 4.17 20.33 -16.32
C LYS A 91 4.12 18.84 -15.94
N GLY A 92 2.93 18.23 -15.99
CA GLY A 92 2.75 16.81 -15.68
C GLY A 92 2.91 16.46 -14.21
N PHE A 93 2.75 17.43 -13.31
CA PHE A 93 2.88 17.21 -11.87
C PHE A 93 1.86 16.16 -11.42
N MET A 94 2.33 15.27 -10.57
CA MET A 94 1.53 14.26 -9.90
C MET A 94 1.67 14.46 -8.40
N GLN A 95 0.65 14.08 -7.64
CA GLN A 95 0.77 14.05 -6.20
C GLN A 95 1.93 13.12 -5.83
N ASP A 96 2.90 13.69 -5.11
CA ASP A 96 4.06 12.95 -4.63
C ASP A 96 3.63 11.88 -3.63
N TYR A 97 4.44 10.84 -3.52
CA TYR A 97 4.11 9.65 -2.76
C TYR A 97 5.34 9.15 -2.00
N PHE A 98 5.07 8.33 -0.99
CA PHE A 98 6.06 7.70 -0.13
C PHE A 98 5.96 6.18 -0.29
N SER A 99 6.99 5.45 0.12
CA SER A 99 6.94 3.99 0.27
C SER A 99 7.51 3.63 1.63
N PHE A 100 6.69 3.06 2.51
CA PHE A 100 7.13 2.50 3.78
C PHE A 100 7.19 0.98 3.63
N GLU A 101 8.32 0.39 3.98
CA GLU A 101 8.67 -0.96 3.55
C GLU A 101 9.19 -1.78 4.73
N ILE A 102 8.69 -2.99 4.86
CA ILE A 102 9.16 -4.00 5.81
C ILE A 102 9.86 -5.07 5.00
N VAL A 103 11.14 -5.29 5.29
CA VAL A 103 12.01 -6.17 4.51
C VAL A 103 12.65 -7.19 5.44
N GLY A 104 12.40 -8.46 5.17
CA GLY A 104 13.10 -9.57 5.79
C GLY A 104 14.31 -9.98 4.93
N PHE A 105 15.50 -10.04 5.51
CA PHE A 105 16.73 -10.52 4.87
C PHE A 105 17.47 -11.46 5.82
N ASN A 106 17.71 -12.72 5.42
CA ASN A 106 18.49 -13.70 6.20
C ASN A 106 18.03 -13.89 7.67
N GLY A 107 16.75 -13.72 7.96
CA GLY A 107 16.23 -13.83 9.32
C GLY A 107 16.26 -12.50 10.11
N GLU A 108 16.71 -11.41 9.50
CA GLU A 108 16.65 -10.06 10.06
C GLU A 108 15.53 -9.24 9.41
N VAL A 109 14.88 -8.37 10.19
CA VAL A 109 13.79 -7.48 9.76
C VAL A 109 14.26 -6.04 9.81
N HIS A 110 14.11 -5.36 8.67
CA HIS A 110 14.48 -3.97 8.47
C HIS A 110 13.26 -3.15 8.06
N PHE A 111 13.22 -1.91 8.55
CA PHE A 111 12.20 -0.93 8.23
C PHE A 111 12.82 0.16 7.36
N TYR A 112 12.31 0.31 6.13
CA TYR A 112 12.81 1.29 5.17
C TYR A 112 11.73 2.29 4.79
N LEU A 113 12.16 3.54 4.59
CA LEU A 113 11.35 4.62 4.06
C LEU A 113 11.99 5.08 2.75
N ARG A 114 11.25 4.95 1.64
CA ARG A 114 11.60 5.61 0.38
C ARG A 114 10.84 6.90 0.26
N VAL A 115 11.57 7.99 0.27
CA VAL A 115 11.00 9.35 0.29
C VAL A 115 11.68 10.20 -0.77
N LEU A 116 11.00 11.27 -1.19
CA LEU A 116 11.65 12.27 -2.02
C LEU A 116 12.63 13.07 -1.16
N GLU A 117 13.80 13.41 -1.74
CA GLU A 117 14.86 14.16 -1.05
C GLU A 117 14.33 15.42 -0.35
N LYS A 118 13.43 16.16 -1.02
CA LYS A 118 12.77 17.36 -0.48
C LYS A 118 11.88 17.14 0.75
N PHE A 119 11.51 15.89 1.06
CA PHE A 119 10.68 15.53 2.22
C PHE A 119 11.48 14.83 3.32
N ARG A 120 12.80 14.75 3.20
CA ARG A 120 13.67 14.15 4.21
C ARG A 120 13.42 14.75 5.59
N ASP A 121 13.58 16.07 5.70
CA ASP A 121 13.46 16.78 6.98
C ASP A 121 12.06 16.65 7.59
N LEU A 122 11.01 16.66 6.76
CA LEU A 122 9.64 16.42 7.20
C LEU A 122 9.51 15.03 7.82
N VAL A 123 10.01 14.00 7.13
CA VAL A 123 9.92 12.61 7.59
C VAL A 123 10.72 12.40 8.86
N GLU A 124 11.98 12.85 8.90
CA GLU A 124 12.83 12.75 10.08
C GLU A 124 12.19 13.46 11.30
N ALA A 125 11.68 14.68 11.13
CA ALA A 125 11.00 15.41 12.20
C ALA A 125 9.76 14.67 12.73
N GLN A 126 8.93 14.10 11.85
CA GLN A 126 7.76 13.31 12.27
C GLN A 126 8.17 12.06 13.05
N PHE A 127 9.18 11.32 12.58
CA PHE A 127 9.67 10.13 13.27
C PHE A 127 10.32 10.47 14.61
N TYR A 128 11.21 11.45 14.69
CA TYR A 128 11.84 11.85 15.95
C TYR A 128 10.85 12.40 16.97
N SER A 129 9.75 13.02 16.54
CA SER A 129 8.70 13.49 17.45
C SER A 129 7.98 12.35 18.19
N GLN A 130 7.85 11.19 17.54
CA GLN A 130 7.12 10.03 18.07
C GLN A 130 8.05 8.93 18.60
N PHE A 131 9.27 8.89 18.09
CA PHE A 131 10.33 7.94 18.42
C PHE A 131 11.67 8.69 18.61
N PRO A 132 11.86 9.44 19.71
CA PRO A 132 13.05 10.27 19.91
C PRO A 132 14.38 9.49 19.90
N ARG A 133 14.33 8.20 20.27
CA ARG A 133 15.49 7.30 20.32
C ARG A 133 15.64 6.43 19.06
N ALA A 134 14.79 6.58 18.04
CA ALA A 134 14.97 5.87 16.78
C ALA A 134 16.21 6.39 16.06
N GLU A 135 16.88 5.50 15.34
CA GLU A 135 18.00 5.87 14.49
C GLU A 135 17.55 5.85 13.03
N ILE A 136 17.74 6.97 12.33
CA ILE A 136 17.40 7.12 10.92
C ILE A 136 18.70 7.35 10.15
N ARG A 137 19.00 6.48 9.18
CA ARG A 137 20.22 6.58 8.36
C ARG A 137 19.87 6.41 6.89
N GLU A 138 20.55 7.17 6.03
CA GLU A 138 20.46 6.96 4.58
C GLU A 138 21.27 5.73 4.17
N VAL A 139 20.65 4.84 3.38
CA VAL A 139 21.26 3.57 2.97
C VAL A 139 21.08 3.31 1.47
N PRO A 140 21.93 2.48 0.85
CA PRO A 140 21.68 2.01 -0.51
C PRO A 140 20.38 1.22 -0.62
N ASP A 141 19.71 1.32 -1.77
CA ASP A 141 18.43 0.64 -1.99
C ASP A 141 18.62 -0.90 -2.04
N TYR A 142 17.98 -1.59 -1.10
CA TYR A 142 18.07 -3.04 -0.95
C TYR A 142 17.60 -3.82 -2.18
N VAL A 143 16.81 -3.22 -3.09
CA VAL A 143 16.34 -3.92 -4.30
C VAL A 143 17.46 -4.30 -5.25
N TYR A 144 18.65 -3.69 -5.11
CA TYR A 144 19.85 -4.06 -5.85
C TYR A 144 20.55 -5.31 -5.29
N SER A 145 20.16 -5.82 -4.12
CA SER A 145 20.70 -7.06 -3.53
C SER A 145 20.37 -8.32 -4.32
N VAL A 146 19.36 -8.25 -5.21
CA VAL A 146 18.95 -9.37 -6.07
C VAL A 146 18.93 -8.95 -7.55
N PRO A 147 19.15 -9.90 -8.48
CA PRO A 147 19.13 -9.60 -9.91
C PRO A 147 17.80 -8.99 -10.40
N ALA A 148 17.87 -8.05 -11.34
CA ALA A 148 16.67 -7.46 -11.94
C ALA A 148 15.91 -8.42 -12.88
N THR A 149 16.57 -9.49 -13.34
CA THR A 149 16.08 -10.42 -14.36
C THR A 149 15.31 -11.61 -13.82
N ILE A 150 15.02 -11.65 -12.51
CA ILE A 150 14.31 -12.75 -11.85
C ILE A 150 12.94 -13.00 -12.54
N PRO A 151 12.59 -14.26 -12.82
CA PRO A 151 13.31 -15.50 -12.49
C PRO A 151 14.48 -15.76 -13.46
N ASP A 152 15.59 -16.25 -12.92
CA ASP A 152 16.76 -16.67 -13.71
C ASP A 152 17.12 -18.13 -13.40
N LYS A 153 18.37 -18.56 -13.63
CA LYS A 153 18.82 -19.92 -13.31
C LYS A 153 18.84 -20.20 -11.80
N ASN A 154 19.21 -19.21 -10.99
CA ASN A 154 19.53 -19.34 -9.57
C ASN A 154 18.41 -18.83 -8.66
N TRP A 155 17.68 -17.80 -9.09
CA TRP A 155 16.69 -17.09 -8.30
C TRP A 155 15.26 -17.36 -8.76
N ASN A 156 14.35 -17.37 -7.80
CA ASN A 156 12.92 -17.44 -8.01
C ASN A 156 12.21 -16.38 -7.16
N LEU A 157 11.00 -16.04 -7.58
CA LEU A 157 10.18 -15.02 -6.93
C LEU A 157 8.72 -15.45 -6.93
N TRP A 158 8.03 -15.25 -5.83
CA TRP A 158 6.58 -15.28 -5.78
C TRP A 158 6.09 -14.02 -5.11
N GLY A 159 4.97 -13.48 -5.57
CA GLY A 159 4.37 -12.29 -5.01
C GLY A 159 3.15 -11.83 -5.79
N CYS A 160 2.56 -10.76 -5.30
CA CYS A 160 1.43 -10.07 -5.91
C CYS A 160 1.29 -8.64 -5.38
N LEU A 161 0.45 -7.84 -6.04
CA LEU A 161 -0.18 -6.70 -5.38
C LEU A 161 -1.33 -7.23 -4.51
N LEU A 162 -1.57 -6.56 -3.39
CA LEU A 162 -2.78 -6.79 -2.60
C LEU A 162 -3.90 -5.88 -3.14
N SER A 163 -5.11 -6.42 -3.15
CA SER A 163 -6.36 -5.74 -3.47
C SER A 163 -7.33 -5.92 -2.32
N LEU A 164 -8.36 -5.08 -2.26
CA LEU A 164 -9.45 -5.25 -1.31
C LEU A 164 -10.53 -6.18 -1.87
N ALA A 165 -11.10 -7.02 -1.02
CA ALA A 165 -12.20 -7.92 -1.39
C ALA A 165 -13.50 -7.15 -1.66
N LYS A 166 -13.77 -6.09 -0.90
CA LYS A 166 -14.91 -5.18 -1.06
C LYS A 166 -14.43 -3.77 -1.43
N SER A 167 -15.38 -2.85 -1.63
CA SER A 167 -15.11 -1.42 -1.83
C SER A 167 -14.18 -0.87 -0.74
N ASP A 168 -13.29 0.05 -1.10
CA ASP A 168 -12.34 0.71 -0.20
C ASP A 168 -12.99 1.58 0.88
N VAL A 169 -14.30 1.80 0.77
CA VAL A 169 -15.12 2.43 1.81
C VAL A 169 -15.20 1.57 3.08
N TYR A 170 -15.18 0.23 2.94
CA TYR A 170 -15.17 -0.66 4.09
C TYR A 170 -13.75 -0.76 4.68
N PRO A 171 -13.59 -0.60 6.00
CA PRO A 171 -12.29 -0.68 6.64
C PRO A 171 -11.76 -2.12 6.71
N ILE A 172 -10.44 -2.26 6.79
CA ILE A 172 -9.79 -3.46 7.34
C ILE A 172 -9.78 -3.40 8.88
N ARG A 173 -9.36 -4.47 9.56
CA ARG A 173 -9.13 -4.38 11.02
C ARG A 173 -8.09 -3.30 11.31
N MET A 174 -8.40 -2.44 12.27
CA MET A 174 -7.56 -1.35 12.75
C MET A 174 -6.91 -1.76 14.07
N HIS A 175 -5.79 -1.14 14.46
CA HIS A 175 -5.02 -1.54 15.65
C HIS A 175 -5.84 -1.52 16.95
N GLY A 176 -6.86 -0.67 17.04
CA GLY A 176 -7.82 -0.67 18.14
C GLY A 176 -8.62 -1.96 18.25
N ASP A 177 -8.85 -2.68 17.15
CA ASP A 177 -9.54 -3.98 17.12
C ASP A 177 -8.65 -5.14 17.61
N PHE A 178 -7.38 -4.88 17.94
CA PHE A 178 -6.42 -5.86 18.50
C PHE A 178 -6.13 -5.61 19.98
N MET A 179 -6.82 -4.64 20.60
CA MET A 179 -6.79 -4.39 22.03
C MET A 179 -7.97 -5.12 22.67
N ASP A 180 -7.71 -6.13 23.50
CA ASP A 180 -8.75 -6.72 24.33
C ASP A 180 -9.15 -5.74 25.45
N GLU A 181 -10.43 -5.68 25.79
CA GLU A 181 -10.94 -4.81 26.85
C GLU A 181 -10.37 -5.25 28.21
N GLY A 182 -9.43 -4.48 28.75
CA GLY A 182 -8.98 -4.60 30.15
C GLY A 182 -7.82 -5.56 30.42
N GLU A 183 -7.37 -6.36 29.45
CA GLU A 183 -6.22 -7.26 29.63
C GLU A 183 -5.04 -6.87 28.74
N ARG A 184 -3.87 -6.71 29.38
CA ARG A 184 -2.59 -6.84 28.68
C ARG A 184 -2.32 -8.35 28.57
N PRO A 185 -1.97 -8.86 27.39
CA PRO A 185 -1.12 -8.16 26.43
C PRO A 185 -1.80 -7.71 25.13
N TYR A 186 -1.43 -6.52 24.67
CA TYR A 186 -1.73 -6.01 23.33
C TYR A 186 -1.16 -6.97 22.26
N LEU A 187 -2.03 -7.51 21.40
CA LEU A 187 -1.58 -8.33 20.27
C LEU A 187 -1.13 -7.42 19.13
N ASP A 188 0.19 -7.28 18.98
CA ASP A 188 0.78 -6.44 17.95
C ASP A 188 0.45 -7.00 16.54
N PRO A 189 -0.20 -6.23 15.64
CA PRO A 189 -0.53 -6.67 14.29
C PRO A 189 0.69 -7.00 13.42
N LEU A 190 1.91 -6.57 13.75
CA LEU A 190 3.11 -6.91 12.97
C LEU A 190 3.80 -8.18 13.46
N SER A 191 3.48 -8.68 14.65
CA SER A 191 4.12 -9.85 15.27
C SER A 191 4.22 -11.05 14.33
N SER A 192 3.10 -11.44 13.71
CA SER A 192 3.03 -12.55 12.76
C SER A 192 3.99 -12.39 11.57
N VAL A 193 4.06 -11.18 11.00
CA VAL A 193 4.92 -10.89 9.84
C VAL A 193 6.38 -10.93 10.24
N VAL A 194 6.73 -10.29 11.36
CA VAL A 194 8.10 -10.24 11.90
C VAL A 194 8.61 -11.63 12.26
N GLU A 195 7.78 -12.48 12.87
CA GLU A 195 8.14 -13.85 13.21
C GLU A 195 8.44 -14.70 11.96
N ILE A 196 7.62 -14.58 10.91
CA ILE A 196 7.85 -15.27 9.63
C ILE A 196 9.16 -14.79 9.00
N MET A 197 9.40 -13.48 9.00
CA MET A 197 10.64 -12.92 8.47
C MET A 197 11.87 -13.33 9.28
N GLY A 198 11.72 -13.50 10.60
CA GLY A 198 12.78 -13.98 11.48
C GLY A 198 13.21 -15.43 11.24
N LYS A 199 12.35 -16.24 10.63
CA LYS A 199 12.62 -17.65 10.28
C LYS A 199 13.22 -17.81 8.87
N LEU A 200 13.43 -16.72 8.14
CA LEU A 200 14.00 -16.78 6.79
C LEU A 200 15.44 -17.31 6.82
N LYS A 201 15.75 -18.18 5.87
CA LYS A 201 17.10 -18.73 5.69
C LYS A 201 18.00 -17.74 4.96
N PRO A 202 19.33 -17.93 5.03
CA PRO A 202 20.25 -17.16 4.20
C PRO A 202 19.89 -17.23 2.71
N SER A 203 19.94 -16.11 2.01
CA SER A 203 19.48 -15.94 0.62
C SER A 203 17.97 -16.04 0.38
N GLU A 204 17.15 -15.98 1.45
CA GLU A 204 15.72 -15.71 1.36
C GLU A 204 15.42 -14.27 1.75
N GLN A 205 14.47 -13.66 1.05
CA GLN A 205 14.02 -12.31 1.30
C GLN A 205 12.50 -12.22 1.20
N VAL A 206 11.88 -11.42 2.05
CA VAL A 206 10.48 -11.02 1.92
C VAL A 206 10.43 -9.50 1.88
N TRP A 207 9.83 -8.94 0.83
CA TRP A 207 9.65 -7.51 0.68
C TRP A 207 8.17 -7.20 0.78
N ILE A 208 7.79 -6.34 1.72
CA ILE A 208 6.44 -5.78 1.81
C ILE A 208 6.58 -4.27 1.64
N GLN A 209 6.03 -3.74 0.56
CA GLN A 209 6.12 -2.32 0.21
C GLN A 209 4.73 -1.70 0.22
N MET A 210 4.52 -0.75 1.12
CA MET A 210 3.32 0.06 1.21
C MET A 210 3.59 1.43 0.61
N LEU A 211 3.11 1.64 -0.61
CA LEU A 211 3.18 2.94 -1.25
C LEU A 211 1.92 3.72 -0.93
N PHE A 212 2.05 5.01 -0.62
CA PHE A 212 0.90 5.84 -0.31
C PHE A 212 1.14 7.32 -0.66
N ARG A 213 0.05 8.03 -0.92
CA ARG A 213 0.04 9.48 -1.16
C ARG A 213 -1.20 10.13 -0.58
N PRO A 214 -1.09 11.36 -0.06
CA PRO A 214 -2.25 12.04 0.49
C PRO A 214 -3.28 12.31 -0.60
N ILE A 215 -4.56 12.22 -0.25
CA ILE A 215 -5.65 12.57 -1.13
C ILE A 215 -6.55 13.61 -0.49
N LYS A 216 -7.22 14.37 -1.34
CA LYS A 216 -8.27 15.30 -0.92
C LYS A 216 -9.45 14.53 -0.34
N ASP A 217 -10.11 15.11 0.65
CA ASP A 217 -11.25 14.54 1.38
C ASP A 217 -12.50 14.25 0.52
N ASP A 218 -12.45 14.40 -0.82
CA ASP A 218 -13.56 14.04 -1.73
C ASP A 218 -13.95 12.54 -1.69
N TRP A 219 -13.09 11.69 -1.12
CA TRP A 219 -13.37 10.27 -0.96
C TRP A 219 -14.41 9.98 0.14
N THR A 220 -14.56 10.85 1.16
CA THR A 220 -15.51 10.66 2.27
C THR A 220 -16.96 10.68 1.77
N LYS A 221 -17.25 11.45 0.71
CA LYS A 221 -18.54 11.45 0.01
C LYS A 221 -18.94 10.06 -0.51
N ARG A 222 -17.99 9.17 -0.79
CA ARG A 222 -18.29 7.78 -1.16
C ARG A 222 -18.67 6.95 0.06
N SER A 223 -18.10 7.26 1.22
CA SER A 223 -18.45 6.67 2.51
C SER A 223 -19.86 7.05 2.92
N ASP A 224 -20.19 8.36 2.88
CA ASP A 224 -21.52 8.87 3.23
C ASP A 224 -22.61 8.21 2.37
N LYS A 225 -22.39 8.15 1.06
CA LYS A 225 -23.32 7.48 0.12
C LYS A 225 -23.52 5.99 0.40
N GLU A 226 -22.48 5.28 0.85
CA GLU A 226 -22.61 3.87 1.18
C GLU A 226 -23.33 3.69 2.52
N ILE A 227 -23.10 4.59 3.49
CA ILE A 227 -23.84 4.61 4.77
C ILE A 227 -25.34 4.83 4.51
N ASP A 228 -25.69 5.85 3.72
CA ASP A 228 -27.09 6.17 3.36
C ASP A 228 -27.77 4.94 2.74
N LYS A 229 -27.11 4.30 1.79
CA LYS A 229 -27.60 3.09 1.12
C LYS A 229 -27.77 1.90 2.07
N LEU A 230 -26.90 1.74 3.06
CA LEU A 230 -27.01 0.68 4.08
C LEU A 230 -28.17 0.95 5.03
N MET A 231 -28.43 2.22 5.38
CA MET A 231 -29.57 2.63 6.19
C MET A 231 -30.89 2.46 5.42
N GLU A 232 -30.98 2.98 4.18
CA GLU A 232 -32.19 2.91 3.35
C GLU A 232 -32.61 1.48 3.01
N ARG A 233 -31.65 0.57 2.77
CA ARG A 233 -31.95 -0.85 2.47
C ARG A 233 -32.60 -1.60 3.63
N LYS A 234 -32.51 -1.08 4.85
CA LYS A 234 -33.00 -1.76 6.07
C LYS A 234 -34.13 -1.04 6.77
N VAL A 235 -34.47 0.19 6.37
CA VAL A 235 -35.64 0.91 6.88
C VAL A 235 -36.83 0.56 6.00
N ASP A 236 -37.82 -0.11 6.58
CA ASP A 236 -39.10 -0.38 5.91
C ASP A 236 -39.74 0.95 5.46
N PRO A 237 -40.24 1.07 4.22
CA PRO A 237 -40.76 2.33 3.67
C PRO A 237 -42.00 2.88 4.42
N LYS A 238 -42.57 2.14 5.37
CA LYS A 238 -43.72 2.54 6.19
C LYS A 238 -43.35 3.41 7.41
N THR A 239 -42.07 3.62 7.72
CA THR A 239 -41.64 4.29 8.97
C THR A 239 -40.74 5.49 8.70
N LYS A 240 -41.17 6.38 7.78
CA LYS A 240 -40.35 7.52 7.32
C LYS A 240 -40.32 8.74 8.24
N ASP A 241 -41.19 8.83 9.25
CA ASP A 241 -41.41 10.11 9.97
C ASP A 241 -40.66 10.25 11.31
N THR A 242 -39.68 9.41 11.64
CA THR A 242 -38.88 9.62 12.86
C THR A 242 -37.46 9.09 12.75
N ILE A 243 -36.61 9.80 12.00
CA ILE A 243 -35.18 9.46 11.87
C ILE A 243 -34.38 10.30 12.87
N SER A 244 -34.23 9.77 14.08
CA SER A 244 -33.23 10.18 15.07
C SER A 244 -32.90 8.96 15.92
N SER A 245 -31.61 8.68 16.12
CA SER A 245 -30.92 7.70 17.01
C SER A 245 -31.46 6.26 17.15
N ARG A 246 -32.78 6.03 17.11
CA ARG A 246 -33.48 4.74 17.05
C ARG A 246 -33.20 3.94 15.78
N SER A 247 -32.83 4.57 14.67
CA SER A 247 -32.54 3.89 13.39
C SER A 247 -31.27 3.02 13.46
N LEU A 248 -30.26 3.39 14.26
CA LEU A 248 -29.06 2.56 14.44
C LEU A 248 -29.30 1.34 15.35
N LEU A 249 -30.24 1.46 16.29
CA LEU A 249 -30.60 0.40 17.25
C LEU A 249 -31.46 -0.70 16.61
N SER A 250 -32.16 -0.41 15.50
CA SER A 250 -32.92 -1.41 14.74
C SER A 250 -32.09 -2.17 13.70
N LEU A 251 -30.83 -1.79 13.49
CA LEU A 251 -29.96 -2.49 12.54
C LEU A 251 -29.47 -3.81 13.13
N SER A 252 -29.32 -4.82 12.26
CA SER A 252 -28.63 -6.06 12.63
C SER A 252 -27.21 -5.73 13.10
N PRO A 253 -26.66 -6.44 14.10
CA PRO A 253 -25.33 -6.15 14.67
C PRO A 253 -24.23 -5.98 13.61
N SER A 254 -24.20 -6.83 12.58
CA SER A 254 -23.22 -6.76 11.48
C SER A 254 -23.31 -5.50 10.63
N THR A 255 -24.50 -4.91 10.47
CA THR A 255 -24.70 -3.66 9.72
C THR A 255 -24.36 -2.46 10.56
N LYS A 256 -24.68 -2.51 11.86
CA LYS A 256 -24.25 -1.48 12.81
C LYS A 256 -22.73 -1.38 12.83
N GLU A 257 -22.03 -2.50 12.98
CA GLU A 257 -20.56 -2.55 12.96
C GLU A 257 -19.99 -2.02 11.63
N ALA A 258 -20.57 -2.42 10.49
CA ALA A 258 -20.13 -1.93 9.19
C ALA A 258 -20.32 -0.40 9.04
N VAL A 259 -21.47 0.14 9.47
CA VAL A 259 -21.74 1.59 9.41
C VAL A 259 -20.80 2.36 10.33
N GLU A 260 -20.62 1.90 11.57
CA GLU A 260 -19.68 2.51 12.52
C GLU A 260 -18.24 2.48 11.99
N GLY A 261 -17.81 1.35 11.41
CA GLY A 261 -16.50 1.21 10.81
C GLY A 261 -16.28 2.15 9.61
N ILE A 262 -17.28 2.29 8.74
CA ILE A 262 -17.21 3.22 7.61
C ILE A 262 -17.14 4.68 8.10
N SER A 263 -17.94 5.03 9.11
CA SER A 263 -17.94 6.37 9.72
C SER A 263 -16.57 6.69 10.33
N LYS A 264 -16.07 5.82 11.21
CA LYS A 264 -14.75 5.96 11.85
C LYS A 264 -13.63 6.08 10.81
N LYS A 265 -13.72 5.31 9.72
CA LYS A 265 -12.77 5.40 8.62
C LYS A 265 -12.78 6.79 8.00
N GLY A 266 -13.97 7.31 7.68
CA GLY A 266 -14.22 8.61 7.05
C GLY A 266 -13.78 9.83 7.87
N ASP A 267 -13.75 9.71 9.20
CA ASP A 267 -13.39 10.81 10.11
C ASP A 267 -11.88 11.14 10.10
N LYS A 268 -11.05 10.23 9.58
CA LYS A 268 -9.60 10.34 9.58
C LYS A 268 -9.04 10.71 8.20
N LYS A 269 -7.84 11.29 8.17
CA LYS A 269 -7.19 11.67 6.90
C LYS A 269 -6.90 10.45 6.03
N GLY A 270 -7.22 10.59 4.75
CA GLY A 270 -7.13 9.53 3.76
C GLY A 270 -5.87 9.62 2.89
N PHE A 271 -5.36 8.45 2.54
CA PHE A 271 -4.27 8.25 1.61
C PHE A 271 -4.70 7.26 0.53
N GLN A 272 -4.31 7.54 -0.72
CA GLN A 272 -4.37 6.51 -1.74
C GLN A 272 -3.17 5.59 -1.54
N THR A 273 -3.44 4.30 -1.40
CA THR A 273 -2.50 3.29 -0.97
C THR A 273 -2.44 2.14 -1.96
N LYS A 274 -1.24 1.58 -2.11
CA LYS A 274 -0.98 0.37 -2.87
C LYS A 274 0.02 -0.48 -2.09
N ILE A 275 -0.38 -1.69 -1.73
CA ILE A 275 0.50 -2.65 -1.08
C ILE A 275 0.92 -3.70 -2.09
N GLN A 276 2.22 -3.93 -2.17
CA GLN A 276 2.82 -4.95 -3.02
C GLN A 276 3.85 -5.73 -2.22
N TRP A 277 3.94 -7.03 -2.48
CA TRP A 277 4.89 -7.86 -1.76
C TRP A 277 5.46 -8.98 -2.62
N ALA A 278 6.63 -9.46 -2.23
CA ALA A 278 7.23 -10.66 -2.81
C ALA A 278 8.12 -11.41 -1.82
N TYR A 279 8.13 -12.72 -1.97
CA TYR A 279 9.13 -13.61 -1.41
C TYR A 279 10.10 -14.00 -2.53
N ILE A 280 11.38 -13.78 -2.29
CA ILE A 280 12.48 -13.93 -3.24
C ILE A 280 13.51 -14.84 -2.62
N GLY A 281 14.01 -15.83 -3.36
CA GLY A 281 15.04 -16.71 -2.84
C GLY A 281 15.73 -17.52 -3.91
N ARG A 282 16.85 -18.14 -3.53
CA ARG A 282 17.52 -19.14 -4.38
C ARG A 282 16.60 -20.33 -4.60
N LYS A 283 16.54 -20.86 -5.83
CA LYS A 283 15.62 -21.95 -6.20
C LYS A 283 15.73 -23.20 -5.33
N GLU A 284 16.93 -23.50 -4.86
CA GLU A 284 17.22 -24.68 -4.03
C GLU A 284 16.54 -24.61 -2.67
N ILE A 285 16.43 -23.41 -2.10
CA ILE A 285 15.84 -23.17 -0.78
C ILE A 285 14.43 -22.57 -0.86
N PHE A 286 14.02 -22.10 -2.04
CA PHE A 286 12.73 -21.44 -2.25
C PHE A 286 11.57 -22.39 -1.92
N THR A 287 10.76 -22.04 -0.93
CA THR A 287 9.60 -22.84 -0.53
C THR A 287 8.28 -22.09 -0.70
N MET A 288 7.25 -22.79 -1.17
CA MET A 288 5.89 -22.24 -1.18
C MET A 288 5.28 -22.14 0.22
N ALA A 289 5.87 -22.80 1.23
CA ALA A 289 5.45 -22.69 2.62
C ALA A 289 5.61 -21.26 3.15
N ASN A 290 6.73 -20.60 2.86
CA ASN A 290 6.96 -19.21 3.23
C ASN A 290 5.95 -18.26 2.57
N VAL A 291 5.58 -18.53 1.31
CA VAL A 291 4.51 -17.79 0.61
C VAL A 291 3.17 -17.92 1.35
N SER A 292 2.78 -19.14 1.71
CA SER A 292 1.54 -19.40 2.44
C SER A 292 1.56 -18.77 3.83
N ALA A 293 2.71 -18.77 4.51
CA ALA A 293 2.88 -18.13 5.82
C ALA A 293 2.63 -16.62 5.73
N VAL A 294 3.29 -15.92 4.79
CA VAL A 294 3.10 -14.46 4.62
C VAL A 294 1.67 -14.12 4.20
N MET A 295 1.07 -14.91 3.30
CA MET A 295 -0.36 -14.75 2.96
C MET A 295 -1.27 -14.97 4.17
N GLY A 296 -0.95 -15.95 5.02
CA GLY A 296 -1.66 -16.22 6.27
C GLY A 296 -1.59 -15.03 7.24
N ALA A 297 -0.42 -14.40 7.35
CA ALA A 297 -0.25 -13.21 8.17
C ALA A 297 -1.13 -12.04 7.68
N PHE A 298 -1.30 -11.84 6.37
CA PHE A 298 -2.21 -10.80 5.87
C PHE A 298 -3.69 -11.03 6.24
N ASN A 299 -4.10 -12.28 6.52
CA ASN A 299 -5.48 -12.56 6.91
C ASN A 299 -5.83 -11.96 8.27
N GLN A 300 -4.86 -11.69 9.15
CA GLN A 300 -5.12 -11.09 10.46
C GLN A 300 -5.74 -9.69 10.38
N TYR A 301 -5.48 -8.96 9.28
CA TYR A 301 -6.07 -7.65 9.00
C TYR A 301 -7.50 -7.74 8.46
N SER A 302 -8.03 -8.94 8.24
CA SER A 302 -9.39 -9.11 7.71
C SER A 302 -10.42 -8.83 8.79
N ASN A 303 -11.37 -7.95 8.48
CA ASN A 303 -12.60 -7.80 9.27
C ASN A 303 -13.70 -8.65 8.60
N LEU A 304 -14.34 -9.53 9.37
CA LEU A 304 -15.39 -10.44 8.89
C LEU A 304 -16.59 -9.70 8.28
N ASN A 305 -16.98 -8.58 8.90
CA ASN A 305 -18.14 -7.78 8.49
C ASN A 305 -17.76 -6.69 7.48
N ALA A 306 -16.49 -6.26 7.44
CA ALA A 306 -15.99 -5.24 6.53
C ALA A 306 -15.08 -5.82 5.42
N ASN A 307 -13.80 -5.46 5.37
CA ASN A 307 -12.91 -5.75 4.25
C ASN A 307 -11.74 -6.67 4.61
N SER A 308 -11.10 -7.23 3.58
CA SER A 308 -9.92 -8.07 3.70
C SER A 308 -8.94 -7.84 2.55
N LEU A 309 -7.66 -8.13 2.81
CA LEU A 309 -6.60 -8.08 1.81
C LEU A 309 -6.56 -9.40 1.04
N VAL A 310 -6.72 -9.33 -0.28
CA VAL A 310 -6.69 -10.48 -1.18
C VAL A 310 -5.62 -10.31 -2.26
N PRO A 311 -4.99 -11.40 -2.72
CA PRO A 311 -3.98 -11.31 -3.76
C PRO A 311 -4.65 -10.94 -5.10
N ASP A 312 -4.15 -9.89 -5.75
CA ASP A 312 -4.63 -9.50 -7.06
C ASP A 312 -4.31 -10.58 -8.10
N LYS A 313 -5.35 -11.20 -8.67
CA LYS A 313 -5.21 -12.29 -9.65
C LYS A 313 -4.43 -11.87 -10.91
N LYS A 314 -4.45 -10.58 -11.26
CA LYS A 314 -3.75 -10.07 -12.45
C LYS A 314 -2.24 -10.07 -12.24
N THR A 315 -1.78 -9.51 -11.12
CA THR A 315 -0.36 -9.37 -10.78
C THR A 315 0.24 -10.59 -10.08
N MET A 316 -0.57 -11.45 -9.47
CA MET A 316 -0.12 -12.68 -8.83
C MET A 316 0.67 -13.55 -9.81
N THR A 317 1.88 -13.92 -9.38
CA THR A 317 2.88 -14.71 -10.12
C THR A 317 2.55 -16.20 -10.24
N ARG A 318 1.26 -16.47 -10.48
CA ARG A 318 0.69 -17.79 -10.79
C ARG A 318 0.08 -17.76 -12.19
N ALA A 319 0.26 -18.85 -12.91
CA ALA A 319 -0.37 -19.09 -14.19
C ALA A 319 -0.73 -20.57 -14.29
N ASN A 320 -1.94 -20.85 -14.80
CA ASN A 320 -2.44 -22.19 -15.09
C ASN A 320 -2.70 -22.29 -16.61
N TYR A 321 -2.91 -23.51 -17.11
CA TYR A 321 -3.25 -23.83 -18.51
C TYR A 321 -2.11 -23.57 -19.51
N LEU A 322 -2.47 -23.16 -20.73
CA LEU A 322 -1.57 -23.00 -21.87
C LEU A 322 -0.45 -21.99 -21.57
N PHE A 323 0.78 -22.38 -21.92
CA PHE A 323 2.01 -21.61 -21.72
C PHE A 323 2.24 -21.13 -20.26
N ALA A 324 1.78 -21.89 -19.26
CA ALA A 324 1.86 -21.52 -17.86
C ALA A 324 3.27 -21.09 -17.41
N LYS A 325 4.33 -21.82 -17.82
CA LYS A 325 5.73 -21.51 -17.46
C LYS A 325 6.18 -20.15 -18.00
N VAL A 326 5.90 -19.86 -19.27
CA VAL A 326 6.28 -18.60 -19.93
C VAL A 326 5.49 -17.43 -19.35
N ARG A 327 4.18 -17.61 -19.17
CA ARG A 327 3.29 -16.59 -18.57
C ARG A 327 3.66 -16.29 -17.12
N LYS A 328 4.01 -17.32 -16.34
CA LYS A 328 4.51 -17.16 -14.97
C LYS A 328 5.79 -16.32 -14.94
N ALA A 329 6.77 -16.65 -15.78
CA ALA A 329 8.02 -15.89 -15.87
C ALA A 329 7.78 -14.43 -16.30
N TYR A 330 6.88 -14.20 -17.25
CA TYR A 330 6.48 -12.85 -17.66
C TYR A 330 5.87 -12.05 -16.50
N LYS A 331 4.94 -12.64 -15.74
CA LYS A 331 4.35 -12.01 -14.55
C LYS A 331 5.38 -11.72 -13.47
N GLN A 332 6.31 -12.65 -13.21
CA GLN A 332 7.39 -12.45 -12.23
C GLN A 332 8.29 -11.27 -12.63
N ARG A 333 8.64 -11.13 -13.91
CA ARG A 333 9.42 -9.99 -14.42
C ARG A 333 8.67 -8.66 -14.29
N ILE A 334 7.36 -8.66 -14.57
CA ILE A 334 6.53 -7.46 -14.35
C ILE A 334 6.53 -7.08 -12.87
N LEU A 335 6.28 -8.04 -11.98
CA LEU A 335 6.24 -7.79 -10.55
C LEU A 335 7.59 -7.29 -10.02
N MET A 336 8.70 -7.89 -10.45
CA MET A 336 10.05 -7.43 -10.11
C MET A 336 10.28 -5.99 -10.55
N ARG A 337 9.83 -5.62 -11.76
CA ARG A 337 9.91 -4.23 -12.23
C ARG A 337 9.09 -3.28 -11.34
N LEU A 338 7.88 -3.68 -10.93
CA LEU A 338 7.02 -2.89 -10.04
C LEU A 338 7.65 -2.70 -8.65
N LEU A 339 8.26 -3.75 -8.08
CA LEU A 339 8.93 -3.72 -6.78
C LEU A 339 10.19 -2.86 -6.78
N ARG A 340 10.96 -2.87 -7.87
CA ARG A 340 12.15 -2.02 -7.99
C ARG A 340 11.79 -0.55 -8.21
N GLN A 341 10.87 -0.30 -9.14
CA GLN A 341 10.50 1.05 -9.52
C GLN A 341 9.60 1.72 -8.48
N ARG A 342 8.90 0.94 -7.65
CA ARG A 342 7.86 1.41 -6.71
C ARG A 342 6.95 2.41 -7.41
N SER A 343 6.50 2.02 -8.60
CA SER A 343 5.75 2.90 -9.47
C SER A 343 4.33 3.05 -8.95
N PHE A 344 3.77 4.26 -8.92
CA PHE A 344 2.40 4.51 -8.47
C PHE A 344 1.46 4.86 -9.64
N TRP A 345 1.59 4.13 -10.75
CA TRP A 345 0.77 4.37 -11.96
C TRP A 345 -0.59 3.66 -11.89
N GLU A 346 -0.64 2.50 -11.23
CA GLU A 346 -1.88 1.75 -11.06
C GLU A 346 -2.83 2.44 -10.08
N LYS A 347 -4.13 2.20 -10.23
CA LYS A 347 -5.14 2.68 -9.29
C LYS A 347 -5.01 1.93 -7.96
N GLY A 348 -4.63 2.64 -6.89
CA GLY A 348 -4.70 2.16 -5.51
C GLY A 348 -6.11 2.29 -4.92
N TYR A 349 -6.25 1.85 -3.67
CA TYR A 349 -7.43 1.99 -2.81
C TYR A 349 -7.20 3.06 -1.75
N VAL A 350 -8.23 3.47 -1.01
CA VAL A 350 -8.10 4.47 0.06
C VAL A 350 -7.96 3.79 1.42
N PHE A 351 -6.86 4.09 2.13
CA PHE A 351 -6.69 3.81 3.55
C PHE A 351 -6.63 5.12 4.34
N ASN A 352 -7.19 5.12 5.54
CA ASN A 352 -6.97 6.22 6.47
C ASN A 352 -5.63 6.06 7.24
N ILE A 353 -5.26 7.05 8.05
CA ILE A 353 -4.04 7.01 8.86
C ILE A 353 -4.00 5.84 9.85
N GLU A 354 -5.15 5.37 10.34
CA GLU A 354 -5.24 4.26 11.29
C GLU A 354 -4.99 2.91 10.63
N GLU A 355 -5.57 2.68 9.46
CA GLU A 355 -5.33 1.49 8.63
C GLU A 355 -3.86 1.43 8.19
N LEU A 356 -3.26 2.57 7.82
CA LEU A 356 -1.83 2.66 7.52
C LEU A 356 -0.95 2.33 8.73
N ALA A 357 -1.28 2.92 9.90
CA ALA A 357 -0.58 2.67 11.16
C ALA A 357 -0.68 1.21 11.61
N THR A 358 -1.81 0.56 11.37
CA THR A 358 -2.01 -0.86 11.69
C THR A 358 -1.14 -1.77 10.83
N PHE A 359 -0.89 -1.37 9.58
CA PHE A 359 -0.10 -2.15 8.63
C PHE A 359 1.41 -1.87 8.71
N TYR A 360 1.79 -0.65 9.12
CA TYR A 360 3.18 -0.25 9.28
C TYR A 360 3.36 0.56 10.57
N HIS A 361 4.05 -0.04 11.52
CA HIS A 361 4.49 0.57 12.77
C HIS A 361 5.77 -0.06 13.29
N MET A 362 6.38 0.60 14.27
CA MET A 362 7.55 0.06 14.96
C MET A 362 7.07 -1.03 15.94
N PRO A 363 7.66 -2.24 15.90
CA PRO A 363 7.26 -3.32 16.79
C PRO A 363 7.55 -2.93 18.25
N THR A 364 6.64 -3.29 19.14
CA THR A 364 6.80 -3.03 20.58
C THR A 364 7.87 -3.93 21.20
N ALA A 365 8.51 -3.48 22.29
CA ALA A 365 9.55 -4.27 22.98
C ALA A 365 9.06 -5.63 23.51
N MET A 366 7.75 -5.74 23.78
CA MET A 366 7.09 -6.99 24.18
C MET A 366 7.08 -8.03 23.05
N VAL A 367 7.05 -7.58 21.78
CA VAL A 367 7.41 -8.41 20.63
C VAL A 367 8.93 -8.45 20.59
N SER A 368 9.52 -9.19 21.53
CA SER A 368 10.95 -9.47 21.59
C SER A 368 11.30 -10.40 20.43
N ALA A 369 11.23 -9.87 19.21
CA ALA A 369 11.68 -10.53 18.01
C ALA A 369 13.18 -10.25 17.88
N PRO A 370 14.06 -11.19 18.25
CA PRO A 370 15.51 -11.02 18.08
C PRO A 370 15.91 -10.76 16.62
N SER A 371 14.98 -11.01 15.67
CA SER A 371 15.15 -10.73 14.26
C SER A 371 15.07 -9.25 13.88
N VAL A 372 14.50 -8.36 14.70
CA VAL A 372 14.45 -6.94 14.34
C VAL A 372 15.81 -6.27 14.64
N SER A 373 16.37 -5.57 13.66
CA SER A 373 17.62 -4.81 13.87
C SER A 373 17.35 -3.55 14.72
N PHE A 374 17.49 -3.68 16.04
CA PHE A 374 17.40 -2.56 16.98
C PHE A 374 18.67 -1.70 17.01
N VAL A 375 18.55 -0.48 17.55
CA VAL A 375 19.70 0.38 17.86
C VAL A 375 20.62 -0.32 18.88
N GLU A 376 21.92 -0.41 18.58
CA GLU A 376 22.93 -0.87 19.54
C GLU A 376 23.02 0.13 20.71
N ALA A 377 23.23 -0.36 21.94
CA ALA A 377 23.18 0.48 23.14
C ALA A 377 24.02 1.76 22.98
N ILE A 378 23.48 2.89 23.43
CA ILE A 378 24.09 4.21 23.34
C ILE A 378 25.54 4.11 23.82
N LYS A 379 26.52 4.43 22.96
CA LYS A 379 27.86 4.80 23.43
C LYS A 379 27.64 5.98 24.36
N GLY A 380 27.70 5.72 25.68
CA GLY A 380 27.51 6.73 26.70
C GLY A 380 28.34 7.95 26.33
N GLY A 381 27.70 9.12 26.29
CA GLY A 381 28.44 10.37 26.17
C GLY A 381 29.55 10.39 27.23
N PRO A 382 30.76 10.87 26.89
CA PRO A 382 31.84 10.91 27.86
C PRO A 382 31.36 11.60 29.14
N PRO A 383 31.67 11.07 30.34
CA PRO A 383 31.23 11.67 31.59
C PRO A 383 31.62 13.16 31.59
N GLY A 384 30.62 14.01 31.78
CA GLY A 384 30.82 15.45 31.91
C GLY A 384 31.64 15.73 33.16
N GLU A 385 32.68 16.55 32.98
CA GLU A 385 33.61 17.06 33.99
C GLU A 385 34.72 16.09 34.43
N LEU A 386 35.82 16.12 33.66
CA LEU A 386 37.14 15.93 34.27
C LEU A 386 37.46 17.19 35.09
N PRO A 387 37.87 17.08 36.38
CA PRO A 387 38.36 18.21 37.12
C PRO A 387 39.58 18.79 36.39
N LEU A 388 39.55 20.08 36.09
CA LEU A 388 40.74 20.82 35.69
C LEU A 388 41.56 21.07 36.96
N GLU A 389 42.74 20.46 37.05
CA GLU A 389 43.81 20.90 37.95
C GLU A 389 44.48 22.18 37.42
#